data_AF-A0A537UJX3-F1
#
_entry.id   AF-A0A537UJX3-F1
#
_cell.length_a   1.000
_cell.length_b   1.000
_cell.length_c   1.000
_cell.angle_alpha   90.00
_cell.angle_beta   90.00
_cell.angle_gamma   90.00
#
_symmetry.space_group_name_H-M   'P 1'
#
loop_
_entity.id
_entity.type
_entity.pdbx_description
1 polymer ?
#
loop_
_entity_poly.entity_id
_entity_poly.type
_entity_poly.pdbx_seq_one_letter_code
_entity_poly.pdbx_strand_id
1 'polypeptide(L)'
;MESHSSDVFRPAARVQARHRPLPLTARMKARQSSKIRELAEAIKSAGFLTLDEQAKALGLSRSTAWTIRKASHKASGLSASIINRMLAAPELPPFARTKILEYVEEKAAGLYGGSRSQRRKFAARLSIEKLPVCQETESTLVPEHNGITRASGERSWVIPEGPIRQ
;
A
#
# COMPACT_ATOMS: atom_id res chain seq x y z
N MET A 1 -13.31 -73.75 12.18
CA MET A 1 -14.31 -73.48 11.14
C MET A 1 -15.55 -72.97 11.87
N GLU A 2 -16.05 -71.75 11.74
CA GLU A 2 -15.72 -70.52 11.05
C GLU A 2 -16.42 -69.45 11.91
N SER A 3 -15.70 -68.40 12.34
CA SER A 3 -15.94 -67.02 11.90
C SER A 3 -17.40 -66.60 11.93
N HIS A 4 -17.75 -65.59 12.76
CA HIS A 4 -18.52 -64.40 12.36
C HIS A 4 -18.45 -63.36 13.49
N SER A 5 -17.33 -62.64 13.53
CA SER A 5 -17.23 -61.33 14.17
C SER A 5 -17.90 -60.33 13.24
N SER A 6 -19.16 -60.00 13.49
CA SER A 6 -19.84 -58.91 12.79
C SER A 6 -19.41 -57.58 13.41
N ASP A 7 -18.33 -57.03 12.85
CA ASP A 7 -17.94 -55.64 12.99
C ASP A 7 -19.13 -54.74 12.63
N VAL A 8 -19.70 -54.07 13.62
CA VAL A 8 -20.69 -53.02 13.40
C VAL A 8 -19.94 -51.80 12.85
N PHE A 9 -19.84 -51.75 11.53
CA PHE A 9 -19.34 -50.62 10.78
C PHE A 9 -20.23 -49.40 11.08
N ARG A 10 -19.80 -48.59 12.04
CA ARG A 10 -20.44 -47.32 12.40
C ARG A 10 -20.02 -46.30 11.33
N PRO A 11 -20.91 -45.79 10.47
CA PRO A 11 -20.49 -44.80 9.49
C PRO A 11 -20.10 -43.54 10.25
N ALA A 12 -18.86 -43.08 10.04
CA ALA A 12 -18.42 -41.76 10.46
C ALA A 12 -19.43 -40.75 9.92
N ALA A 13 -20.21 -40.15 10.82
CA ALA A 13 -21.08 -39.04 10.50
C ALA A 13 -20.21 -37.98 9.81
N ARG A 14 -20.37 -37.88 8.50
CA ARG A 14 -19.80 -36.83 7.68
C ARG A 14 -20.30 -35.55 8.31
N VAL A 15 -19.45 -34.89 9.10
CA VAL A 15 -19.66 -33.52 9.57
C VAL A 15 -19.67 -32.70 8.30
N GLN A 16 -20.84 -32.61 7.68
CA GLN A 16 -21.16 -31.57 6.74
C GLN A 16 -21.08 -30.30 7.56
N ALA A 17 -19.89 -29.72 7.62
CA ALA A 17 -19.67 -28.38 8.10
C ALA A 17 -20.64 -27.52 7.31
N ARG A 18 -21.78 -27.20 7.96
CA ARG A 18 -22.78 -26.33 7.38
C ARG A 18 -22.09 -24.99 7.23
N HIS A 19 -21.61 -24.71 6.02
CA HIS A 19 -21.05 -23.43 5.64
C HIS A 19 -22.19 -22.40 5.74
N ARG A 20 -22.48 -21.94 6.96
CA ARG A 20 -23.29 -20.75 7.16
C ARG A 20 -22.48 -19.63 6.51
N PRO A 21 -22.99 -18.99 5.44
CA PRO A 21 -22.28 -17.89 4.82
C PRO A 21 -22.05 -16.82 5.87
N LEU A 22 -20.79 -16.39 6.03
CA LEU A 22 -20.48 -15.29 6.93
C LEU A 22 -21.33 -14.06 6.55
N PRO A 23 -21.81 -13.28 7.53
CA PRO A 23 -22.50 -12.02 7.27
C PRO A 23 -21.70 -11.18 6.27
N LEU A 24 -22.38 -10.46 5.36
CA LEU A 24 -21.73 -9.66 4.32
C LEU A 24 -20.65 -8.73 4.89
N THR A 25 -20.92 -8.12 6.04
CA THR A 25 -19.97 -7.27 6.77
C THR A 25 -18.73 -8.03 7.24
N ALA A 26 -18.86 -9.29 7.67
CA ALA A 26 -17.74 -10.14 8.04
C ALA A 26 -16.91 -10.55 6.81
N ARG A 27 -17.53 -10.82 5.66
CA ARG A 27 -16.82 -11.10 4.40
C ARG A 27 -16.03 -9.89 3.92
N MET A 28 -16.63 -8.69 3.96
CA MET A 28 -15.97 -7.44 3.61
C MET A 28 -14.78 -7.15 4.53
N LYS A 29 -14.95 -7.36 5.85
CA LYS A 29 -13.87 -7.24 6.83
C LYS A 29 -12.75 -8.25 6.58
N ALA A 30 -13.08 -9.49 6.24
CA ALA A 30 -12.09 -10.53 5.92
C ALA A 30 -11.29 -10.17 4.66
N ARG A 31 -11.95 -9.60 3.64
CA ARG A 31 -11.24 -9.07 2.45
C ARG A 31 -10.31 -7.93 2.83
N GLN A 32 -10.79 -6.99 3.66
CA GLN A 32 -9.99 -5.86 4.11
C GLN A 32 -8.76 -6.31 4.91
N SER A 33 -8.92 -7.26 5.84
CA SER A 33 -7.81 -7.79 6.63
C SER A 33 -6.85 -8.61 5.77
N SER A 34 -7.35 -9.36 4.77
CA SER A 34 -6.52 -10.07 3.80
C SER A 34 -5.61 -9.10 3.04
N LYS A 35 -6.17 -8.01 2.48
CA LYS A 35 -5.38 -7.01 1.75
C LYS A 35 -4.30 -6.35 2.62
N ILE A 36 -4.62 -6.08 3.89
CA ILE A 36 -3.64 -5.52 4.83
C ILE A 36 -2.54 -6.54 5.19
N ARG A 37 -2.87 -7.83 5.28
CA ARG A 37 -1.85 -8.88 5.44
C ARG A 37 -0.95 -8.97 4.22
N GLU A 38 -1.50 -8.90 3.00
CA GLU A 38 -0.70 -8.86 1.77
C GLU A 38 0.30 -7.70 1.79
N LEU A 39 -0.11 -6.53 2.27
CA LEU A 39 0.80 -5.40 2.46
C LEU A 39 1.91 -5.71 3.48
N ALA A 40 1.57 -6.31 4.62
CA ALA A 40 2.57 -6.69 5.62
C ALA A 40 3.57 -7.73 5.08
N GLU A 41 3.11 -8.71 4.31
CA GLU A 41 3.97 -9.71 3.67
C GLU A 41 4.82 -9.11 2.54
N ALA A 42 4.30 -8.15 1.78
CA ALA A 42 5.07 -7.41 0.77
C ALA A 42 6.27 -6.69 1.41
N ILE A 43 6.09 -6.09 2.58
CA ILE A 43 7.14 -5.40 3.31
C ILE A 43 8.17 -6.39 3.88
N LYS A 44 7.71 -7.53 4.43
CA LYS A 44 8.63 -8.59 4.88
C LYS A 44 9.45 -9.18 3.73
N SER A 45 8.82 -9.39 2.58
CA SER A 45 9.48 -9.92 1.38
C SER A 45 10.53 -8.96 0.83
N ALA A 46 10.39 -7.66 1.09
CA ALA A 46 11.39 -6.65 0.78
C ALA A 46 12.54 -6.58 1.80
N GLY A 47 12.56 -7.45 2.82
CA GLY A 47 13.67 -7.58 3.78
C GLY A 47 13.44 -6.92 5.14
N PHE A 48 12.29 -6.29 5.39
CA PHE A 48 11.99 -5.64 6.68
C PHE A 48 11.35 -6.65 7.64
N LEU A 49 12.18 -7.37 8.40
CA LEU A 49 11.75 -8.52 9.22
C LEU A 49 11.29 -8.11 10.62
N THR A 50 11.92 -7.09 11.20
CA THR A 50 11.62 -6.61 12.54
C THR A 50 10.45 -5.63 12.53
N LEU A 51 9.78 -5.49 13.67
CA LEU A 51 8.68 -4.52 13.80
C LEU A 51 9.16 -3.07 13.60
N ASP A 52 10.37 -2.77 14.06
CA ASP A 52 10.92 -1.42 14.04
C ASP A 52 11.38 -1.03 12.63
N GLU A 53 11.98 -1.98 11.88
CA GLU A 53 12.24 -1.83 10.45
C GLU A 53 10.96 -1.59 9.65
N GLN A 54 9.91 -2.37 9.90
CA GLN A 54 8.61 -2.18 9.26
C GLN A 54 7.99 -0.82 9.61
N ALA A 55 8.10 -0.39 10.87
CA ALA A 55 7.60 0.92 11.29
C ALA A 55 8.34 2.05 10.57
N LYS A 56 9.66 1.95 10.45
CA LYS A 56 10.52 2.92 9.76
C LYS A 56 10.21 2.97 8.25
N ALA A 57 10.14 1.80 7.59
CA ALA A 57 9.82 1.69 6.17
C ALA A 57 8.44 2.27 5.83
N LEU A 58 7.47 2.09 6.73
CA LEU A 58 6.13 2.64 6.59
C LEU A 58 6.00 4.11 7.03
N GLY A 59 7.04 4.69 7.64
CA GLY A 59 6.98 6.02 8.26
C GLY A 59 5.98 6.11 9.42
N LEU A 60 5.72 5.02 10.14
CA LEU A 60 4.70 4.93 11.19
C LEU A 60 5.31 4.76 12.59
N SER A 61 4.51 5.01 13.61
CA SER A 61 4.87 4.59 14.97
C SER A 61 4.84 3.06 15.07
N ARG A 62 5.65 2.53 15.99
CA ARG A 62 5.73 1.09 16.32
C ARG A 62 4.35 0.46 16.62
N SER A 63 3.50 1.16 17.36
CA SER A 63 2.14 0.71 17.70
C SER A 63 1.21 0.62 16.48
N THR A 64 1.35 1.54 15.53
CA THR A 64 0.55 1.53 14.29
C THR A 64 1.04 0.42 13.36
N ALA A 65 2.36 0.27 13.20
CA ALA A 65 2.98 -0.81 12.43
C ALA A 65 2.56 -2.19 12.98
N TRP A 66 2.51 -2.35 14.30
CA TRP A 66 2.03 -3.58 14.94
C TRP A 66 0.59 -3.92 14.54
N THR A 67 -0.28 -2.89 14.51
CA THR A 67 -1.69 -3.04 14.12
C THR A 67 -1.81 -3.52 12.67
N ILE A 68 -0.98 -2.97 11.77
CA ILE A 68 -0.89 -3.37 10.35
C ILE A 68 -0.39 -4.81 10.23
N ARG A 69 0.70 -5.16 10.94
CA ARG A 69 1.26 -6.51 10.94
C ARG A 69 0.26 -7.57 11.43
N LYS A 70 -0.55 -7.24 12.43
CA LYS A 70 -1.62 -8.12 12.93
C LYS A 70 -2.88 -8.09 12.05
N ALA A 71 -2.95 -7.18 11.07
CA ALA A 71 -4.14 -6.83 10.32
C ALA A 71 -5.38 -6.61 11.21
N SER A 72 -5.14 -6.07 12.42
CA SER A 72 -6.13 -5.92 13.47
C SER A 72 -6.64 -4.48 13.52
N HIS A 73 -7.36 -4.07 12.48
CA HIS A 73 -7.88 -2.71 12.39
C HIS A 73 -9.30 -2.61 12.92
N LYS A 74 -9.67 -1.42 13.44
CA LYS A 74 -11.08 -1.07 13.67
C LYS A 74 -11.87 -1.30 12.38
N ALA A 75 -13.18 -1.50 12.50
CA ALA A 75 -14.06 -1.85 11.38
C ALA A 75 -13.98 -0.89 10.16
N SER A 76 -13.43 0.31 10.34
CA SER A 76 -13.21 1.30 9.28
C SER A 76 -11.89 1.11 8.48
N GLY A 77 -10.98 0.23 8.89
CA GLY A 77 -9.67 0.01 8.25
C GLY A 77 -8.66 1.14 8.43
N LEU A 78 -7.69 1.24 7.51
CA LEU A 78 -6.65 2.27 7.51
C LEU A 78 -7.22 3.66 7.22
N SER A 79 -6.85 4.68 8.00
CA SER A 79 -7.27 6.06 7.74
C SER A 79 -6.49 6.65 6.55
N ALA A 80 -7.09 7.62 5.88
CA ALA A 80 -6.42 8.39 4.82
C ALA A 80 -5.11 9.03 5.32
N SER A 81 -5.07 9.50 6.57
CA SER A 81 -3.86 10.07 7.17
C SER A 81 -2.71 9.06 7.32
N ILE A 82 -3.01 7.81 7.70
CA ILE A 82 -2.01 6.74 7.79
C ILE A 82 -1.50 6.41 6.38
N ILE A 83 -2.41 6.29 5.41
CA ILE A 83 -2.06 6.01 4.01
C ILE A 83 -1.18 7.10 3.42
N ASN A 84 -1.53 8.38 3.60
CA ASN A 84 -0.72 9.49 3.11
C ASN A 84 0.69 9.45 3.73
N ARG A 85 0.80 9.11 5.02
CA ARG A 85 2.11 8.98 5.69
C ARG A 85 2.94 7.83 5.11
N MET A 86 2.30 6.67 4.86
CA MET A 86 2.97 5.54 4.23
C MET A 86 3.45 5.88 2.81
N LEU A 87 2.61 6.52 2.00
CA LEU A 87 2.97 6.93 0.63
C LEU A 87 4.04 8.03 0.59
N ALA A 88 4.16 8.84 1.64
CA ALA A 88 5.21 9.84 1.80
C ALA A 88 6.54 9.25 2.31
N ALA A 89 6.55 8.01 2.80
CA ALA A 89 7.77 7.38 3.30
C ALA A 89 8.69 6.99 2.11
N PRO A 90 9.94 7.49 2.07
CA PRO A 90 10.87 7.18 0.98
C PRO A 90 11.42 5.76 1.05
N GLU A 91 11.47 5.17 2.25
CA GLU A 91 11.92 3.80 2.49
C GLU A 91 10.85 2.75 2.18
N LEU A 92 9.70 3.16 1.64
CA LEU A 92 8.61 2.25 1.30
C LEU A 92 8.95 1.44 0.05
N PRO A 93 8.97 0.10 0.12
CA PRO A 93 9.23 -0.74 -1.05
C PRO A 93 8.22 -0.50 -2.18
N PRO A 94 8.65 -0.49 -3.45
CA PRO A 94 7.76 -0.25 -4.59
C PRO A 94 6.55 -1.20 -4.61
N PHE A 95 6.78 -2.49 -4.33
CA PHE A 95 5.69 -3.48 -4.29
C PHE A 95 4.68 -3.20 -3.17
N ALA A 96 5.14 -2.77 -1.99
CA ALA A 96 4.26 -2.35 -0.90
C ALA A 96 3.47 -1.08 -1.27
N ARG A 97 4.09 -0.13 -1.97
CA ARG A 97 3.42 1.06 -2.50
C ARG A 97 2.27 0.71 -3.43
N THR A 98 2.47 -0.22 -4.37
CA THR A 98 1.42 -0.72 -5.25
C THR A 98 0.25 -1.32 -4.46
N LYS A 99 0.52 -2.14 -3.43
CA LYS A 99 -0.53 -2.72 -2.58
C LYS A 99 -1.31 -1.69 -1.78
N ILE A 100 -0.68 -0.59 -1.38
CA ILE A 100 -1.38 0.53 -0.73
C ILE A 100 -2.31 1.23 -1.71
N LEU A 101 -1.88 1.44 -2.97
CA LEU A 101 -2.73 2.05 -4.01
C LEU A 101 -3.92 1.15 -4.36
N GLU A 102 -3.72 -0.15 -4.54
CA GLU A 102 -4.82 -1.12 -4.71
C GLU A 102 -5.83 -1.02 -3.56
N TYR A 103 -5.35 -1.00 -2.31
CA TYR A 103 -6.21 -0.86 -1.14
C TYR A 103 -7.02 0.44 -1.15
N VAL A 104 -6.41 1.55 -1.59
CA VAL A 104 -7.08 2.85 -1.71
C VAL A 104 -8.22 2.80 -2.73
N GLU A 105 -7.96 2.25 -3.91
CA GLU A 105 -8.94 2.12 -4.99
C GLU A 105 -10.11 1.23 -4.56
N GLU A 106 -9.82 0.05 -4.00
CA GLU A 106 -10.84 -0.89 -3.48
C GLU A 106 -11.71 -0.23 -2.38
N LYS A 107 -11.08 0.60 -1.54
CA LYS A 107 -11.77 1.32 -0.46
C LYS A 107 -12.61 2.49 -0.97
N ALA A 108 -12.13 3.23 -1.96
CA ALA A 108 -12.88 4.31 -2.60
C ALA A 108 -14.10 3.74 -3.36
N ALA A 109 -13.94 2.59 -4.02
CA ALA A 109 -15.04 1.85 -4.66
C ALA A 109 -16.07 1.34 -3.64
N GLY A 110 -15.65 1.10 -2.39
CA GLY A 110 -16.53 0.64 -1.31
C GLY A 110 -16.59 -0.87 -1.14
N LEU A 111 -15.58 -1.59 -1.62
CA LEU A 111 -15.50 -3.06 -1.53
C LEU A 111 -15.37 -3.57 -0.09
N TYR A 112 -14.93 -2.71 0.82
CA TYR A 112 -14.84 -2.98 2.26
C TYR A 112 -16.03 -2.44 3.07
N GLY A 113 -17.03 -1.87 2.38
CA GLY A 113 -18.22 -1.29 2.99
C GLY A 113 -18.05 0.18 3.35
N GLY A 114 -18.89 0.65 4.27
CA GLY A 114 -18.98 2.05 4.67
C GLY A 114 -20.03 2.83 3.87
N SER A 115 -20.49 3.93 4.46
CA SER A 115 -21.48 4.80 3.83
C SER A 115 -20.87 5.62 2.69
N ARG A 116 -21.71 6.11 1.77
CA ARG A 116 -21.26 7.01 0.69
C ARG A 116 -20.52 8.23 1.24
N SER A 117 -20.97 8.78 2.36
CA SER A 117 -20.33 9.91 3.05
C SER A 117 -18.94 9.56 3.60
N GLN A 118 -18.77 8.35 4.16
CA GLN A 118 -17.46 7.87 4.62
C GLN A 118 -16.48 7.71 3.46
N ARG A 119 -16.92 7.18 2.32
CA ARG A 119 -16.11 7.05 1.10
C ARG A 119 -15.69 8.40 0.54
N ARG A 120 -16.62 9.35 0.42
CA ARG A 120 -16.32 10.73 -0.01
C ARG A 120 -15.32 11.42 0.92
N LYS A 121 -15.53 11.33 2.23
CA LYS A 121 -14.61 11.90 3.23
C LYS A 121 -13.24 11.24 3.21
N PHE A 122 -13.18 9.94 2.93
CA PHE A 122 -11.92 9.22 2.75
C PHE A 122 -11.17 9.70 1.51
N ALA A 123 -11.84 9.75 0.35
CA ALA A 123 -11.26 10.24 -0.90
C ALA A 123 -10.78 11.69 -0.79
N ALA A 124 -11.58 12.58 -0.21
CA ALA A 124 -11.21 13.99 -0.03
C ALA A 124 -10.00 14.21 0.90
N ARG A 125 -9.68 13.23 1.77
CA ARG A 125 -8.54 13.29 2.68
C ARG A 125 -7.30 12.60 2.13
N LEU A 126 -7.44 11.81 1.08
CA LEU A 126 -6.32 11.24 0.36
C LEU A 126 -5.74 12.36 -0.50
N SER A 127 -4.56 12.85 -0.13
CA SER A 127 -3.87 13.92 -0.86
C SER A 127 -3.21 13.38 -2.13
N ILE A 128 -3.83 12.43 -2.82
CA ILE A 128 -3.36 11.80 -4.08
C ILE A 128 -3.64 12.77 -5.25
N GLU A 129 -3.27 14.04 -5.06
CA GLU A 129 -3.29 15.07 -6.08
C GLU A 129 -1.85 15.51 -6.42
N LYS A 130 -0.85 14.89 -5.79
CA LYS A 130 0.57 15.21 -5.99
C LYS A 130 1.47 13.98 -5.93
N LEU A 131 1.24 13.03 -6.82
CA LEU A 131 2.34 12.18 -7.28
C LEU A 131 2.36 12.30 -8.80
N PRO A 132 3.46 12.79 -9.41
CA PRO A 132 3.64 12.53 -10.82
C PRO A 132 3.62 11.02 -10.96
N VAL A 133 2.69 10.53 -11.78
CA VAL A 133 2.82 9.22 -12.40
C VAL A 133 4.23 9.21 -12.98
N CYS A 134 5.11 8.38 -12.45
CA CYS A 134 6.34 8.04 -13.14
C CYS A 134 5.90 7.30 -14.40
N GLN A 135 5.73 8.05 -15.49
CA GLN A 135 5.62 7.47 -16.81
C GLN A 135 6.91 6.69 -17.04
N GLU A 136 6.70 5.48 -17.53
CA GLU A 136 7.68 4.45 -17.77
C GLU A 136 8.89 5.02 -18.50
N THR A 137 10.06 4.68 -18.00
CA THR A 137 11.32 4.79 -18.73
C THR A 137 11.26 3.83 -19.91
N GLU A 138 10.61 4.25 -20.99
CA GLU A 138 10.69 3.56 -22.27
C GLU A 138 11.90 4.12 -23.03
N SER A 139 12.96 3.31 -22.99
CA SER A 139 13.93 3.03 -24.05
C SER A 139 14.49 4.16 -24.92
N THR A 140 15.80 4.36 -24.76
CA THR A 140 16.80 4.11 -25.82
C THR A 140 16.45 4.60 -27.23
N LEU A 141 16.97 5.76 -27.61
CA LEU A 141 17.67 5.95 -28.90
C LEU A 141 18.62 7.15 -28.79
N VAL A 142 19.90 6.85 -28.60
CA VAL A 142 20.98 7.71 -29.12
C VAL A 142 20.87 7.73 -30.65
N PRO A 143 20.97 8.91 -31.26
CA PRO A 143 22.06 9.07 -32.23
C PRO A 143 22.94 10.27 -31.89
N GLU A 144 24.24 10.01 -31.81
CA GLU A 144 25.25 11.01 -32.12
C GLU A 144 24.96 11.59 -33.50
N HIS A 145 24.98 12.92 -33.63
CA HIS A 145 25.66 13.54 -34.77
C HIS A 145 26.27 14.89 -34.36
N ASN A 146 27.58 14.89 -34.52
CA ASN A 146 28.52 15.98 -34.39
C ASN A 146 28.13 17.19 -35.28
N GLY A 147 28.23 18.41 -34.74
CA GLY A 147 27.92 19.65 -35.45
C GLY A 147 28.50 20.88 -34.76
N ILE A 148 29.80 21.07 -34.96
CA ILE A 148 30.57 22.29 -34.69
C ILE A 148 29.89 23.49 -35.40
N THR A 149 29.69 24.65 -34.74
CA THR A 149 30.39 25.94 -35.02
C THR A 149 29.74 27.14 -34.27
N ARG A 150 30.56 27.76 -33.40
CA ARG A 150 30.71 29.16 -32.92
C ARG A 150 29.70 30.25 -33.34
N ALA A 151 29.20 31.00 -32.35
CA ALA A 151 29.08 32.47 -32.32
C ALA A 151 28.78 32.90 -30.86
N SER A 152 29.74 33.43 -30.11
CA SER A 152 29.96 34.88 -29.89
C SER A 152 28.72 35.62 -29.37
N GLY A 153 28.75 35.99 -28.09
CA GLY A 153 27.69 36.76 -27.45
C GLY A 153 27.95 36.96 -25.96
N GLU A 154 29.06 37.62 -25.66
CA GLU A 154 29.38 38.13 -24.31
C GLU A 154 28.18 38.87 -23.71
N ARG A 155 27.77 38.49 -22.50
CA ARG A 155 27.03 39.41 -21.64
C ARG A 155 27.62 39.34 -20.23
N SER A 156 28.66 40.16 -20.10
CA SER A 156 29.23 40.68 -18.88
C SER A 156 28.13 41.16 -17.93
N TRP A 157 28.09 40.62 -16.71
CA TRP A 157 27.36 41.20 -15.59
C TRP A 157 28.37 41.95 -14.72
N VAL A 158 28.55 43.23 -15.03
CA VAL A 158 29.26 44.17 -14.17
C VAL A 158 28.34 44.51 -13.00
N ILE A 159 28.76 44.14 -11.80
CA ILE A 159 28.26 44.68 -10.53
C ILE A 159 28.78 46.12 -10.40
N PRO A 160 27.95 47.05 -9.92
CA PRO A 160 28.51 47.95 -8.91
C PRO A 160 27.63 48.06 -7.66
N GLU A 161 28.34 47.83 -6.56
CA GLU A 161 28.16 48.29 -5.19
C GLU A 161 27.34 49.59 -5.05
N GLY A 162 26.40 49.59 -4.09
CA GLY A 162 25.65 50.75 -3.63
C GLY A 162 25.44 50.69 -2.11
N PRO A 163 25.35 51.85 -1.42
CA PRO A 163 26.18 52.08 -0.23
C PRO A 163 25.52 51.75 1.11
N ILE A 164 26.41 51.42 2.05
CA ILE A 164 26.22 51.45 3.50
C ILE A 164 25.69 52.82 3.92
N ARG A 165 24.59 52.82 4.69
CA ARG A 165 24.17 53.98 5.49
C ARG A 165 24.29 53.64 6.97
N GLN A 166 24.80 54.65 7.67
CA GLN A 166 25.24 54.76 9.07
C GLN A 166 24.20 54.32 10.10
#